data_AF-A0A8C0CDJ0-F1
#
_entry.id   AF-A0A8C0CDJ0-F1
#
_cell.length_a   1.000
_cell.length_b   1.000
_cell.length_c   1.000
_cell.angle_alpha   90.00
_cell.angle_beta   90.00
_cell.angle_gamma   90.00
#
_symmetry.space_group_name_H-M   'P 1'
#
loop_
_entity.id
_entity.type
_entity.pdbx_description
1 polymer ?
#
loop_
_entity_poly.entity_id
_entity_poly.type
_entity_poly.pdbx_seq_one_letter_code
_entity_poly.pdbx_strand_id
1 'polypeptide(L)'
;MEAVLTEELDEEEQLVRRHRKEKKELQAKIQGMKNAVPKNDKKRRRQLTEDVAKLEAEMEQKHKEELEQLKLTSKESKIDSVAVNISNLVLENQPFRISKADSPPLVVGEEYSKHPLILVYMRHAYGLGEH
;
A
#
# COMPACT_ATOMS: atom_id res chain seq x y z
N MET A 1 2.73 20.11 4.96
CA MET A 1 2.81 18.63 4.96
C MET A 1 1.94 17.97 6.04
N GLU A 2 1.16 18.72 6.84
CA GLU A 2 0.35 18.15 7.93
C GLU A 2 -1.10 17.79 7.50
N ALA A 3 -1.66 18.51 6.51
CA ALA A 3 -3.05 18.35 6.08
C ALA A 3 -3.38 16.99 5.43
N VAL A 4 -2.44 16.43 4.66
CA VAL A 4 -2.66 15.17 3.92
C VAL A 4 -2.80 13.98 4.89
N LEU A 5 -2.06 13.98 6.01
CA LEU A 5 -2.14 12.91 7.01
C LEU A 5 -3.42 12.98 7.85
N THR A 6 -3.98 14.18 8.06
CA THR A 6 -5.23 14.34 8.80
C THR A 6 -6.46 13.94 7.99
N GLU A 7 -6.44 14.17 6.68
CA GLU A 7 -7.53 13.78 5.78
C GLU A 7 -7.60 12.24 5.64
N GLU A 8 -6.45 11.57 5.50
CA GLU A 8 -6.35 10.10 5.41
C GLU A 8 -6.88 9.38 6.68
N LEU A 9 -6.65 9.96 7.86
CA LEU A 9 -7.14 9.40 9.13
C LEU A 9 -8.66 9.58 9.31
N ASP A 10 -9.22 10.69 8.82
CA ASP A 10 -10.65 10.97 8.90
C ASP A 10 -11.44 10.02 7.99
N GLU A 11 -10.92 9.73 6.79
CA GLU A 11 -11.51 8.76 5.85
C GLU A 11 -11.49 7.32 6.40
N GLU A 12 -10.37 6.90 7.01
CA GLU A 12 -10.28 5.57 7.66
C GLU A 12 -11.25 5.47 8.85
N GLU A 13 -11.37 6.52 9.67
CA GLU A 13 -12.28 6.53 10.82
C GLU A 13 -13.76 6.48 10.39
N GLN A 14 -14.15 7.23 9.37
CA GLN A 14 -15.49 7.20 8.81
C GLN A 14 -15.85 5.82 8.25
N LEU A 15 -14.91 5.18 7.55
CA LEU A 15 -15.08 3.83 7.02
C LEU A 15 -15.29 2.80 8.14
N VAL A 16 -14.45 2.84 9.18
CA VAL A 16 -14.58 1.95 10.36
C VAL A 16 -15.90 2.18 11.10
N ARG A 17 -16.36 3.43 11.21
CA ARG A 17 -17.67 3.75 11.78
C ARG A 17 -18.81 3.13 10.98
N ARG A 18 -18.73 3.13 9.65
CA ARG A 18 -19.70 2.48 8.77
C ARG A 18 -19.69 0.96 8.95
N HIS A 19 -18.52 0.33 8.90
CA HIS A 19 -18.37 -1.11 9.12
C HIS A 19 -18.95 -1.57 10.46
N ARG A 20 -18.79 -0.77 11.53
CA ARG A 20 -19.40 -1.04 12.84
C ARG A 20 -20.93 -0.98 12.82
N LYS A 21 -21.52 -0.06 12.05
CA LYS A 21 -22.99 0.01 11.89
C LYS A 21 -23.47 -1.21 11.11
N GLU A 22 -22.83 -1.53 10.00
CA GLU A 22 -23.18 -2.69 9.16
C GLU A 22 -23.10 -4.00 9.95
N LYS A 23 -22.05 -4.21 10.74
CA LYS A 23 -21.94 -5.38 11.64
C LYS A 23 -23.10 -5.46 12.63
N LYS A 24 -23.52 -4.33 13.23
CA LYS A 24 -24.65 -4.30 14.16
C LYS A 24 -25.97 -4.64 13.46
N GLU A 25 -26.18 -4.11 12.27
CA GLU A 25 -27.38 -4.39 11.47
C GLU A 25 -27.45 -5.86 11.05
N LEU A 26 -26.31 -6.45 10.64
CA LEU A 26 -26.24 -7.88 10.33
C LEU A 26 -26.54 -8.73 11.56
N GLN A 27 -25.97 -8.41 12.73
CA GLN A 27 -26.27 -9.15 13.97
C GLN A 27 -27.76 -9.07 14.34
N ALA A 28 -28.39 -7.90 14.20
CA ALA A 28 -29.84 -7.76 14.42
C ALA A 28 -30.64 -8.63 13.45
N LYS A 29 -30.24 -8.67 12.17
CA LYS A 29 -30.86 -9.54 11.15
C LYS A 29 -30.67 -11.02 11.47
N ILE A 30 -29.47 -11.45 11.85
CA ILE A 30 -29.15 -12.82 12.29
C ILE A 30 -30.03 -13.23 13.48
N GLN A 31 -30.18 -12.35 14.46
CA GLN A 31 -31.03 -12.60 15.61
C GLN A 31 -32.49 -12.80 15.21
N GLY A 32 -33.01 -11.97 14.29
CA GLY A 32 -34.34 -12.13 13.71
C GLY A 32 -34.50 -13.48 12.99
N MET A 33 -33.54 -13.86 12.14
CA MET A 33 -33.56 -15.14 11.43
C MET A 33 -33.48 -16.34 12.38
N LYS A 34 -32.69 -16.27 13.45
CA LYS A 34 -32.60 -17.31 14.50
C LYS A 34 -33.90 -17.48 15.25
N ASN A 35 -34.63 -16.39 15.50
CA ASN A 35 -35.93 -16.44 16.15
C ASN A 35 -37.03 -17.00 15.24
N ALA A 36 -36.94 -16.76 13.92
CA ALA A 36 -37.87 -17.28 12.93
C ALA A 36 -37.73 -18.79 12.69
N VAL A 37 -36.58 -19.39 13.00
CA VAL A 37 -36.35 -20.83 12.86
C VAL A 37 -36.64 -21.56 14.18
N PRO A 38 -37.64 -22.47 14.22
CA PRO A 38 -37.97 -23.23 15.41
C PRO A 38 -36.80 -24.09 15.92
N LYS A 39 -36.61 -24.17 17.23
CA LYS A 39 -35.50 -24.90 17.86
C LYS A 39 -35.43 -26.39 17.49
N ASN A 40 -36.59 -26.99 17.20
CA ASN A 40 -36.74 -28.41 16.85
C ASN A 40 -36.39 -28.73 15.38
N ASP A 41 -36.40 -27.74 14.49
CA ASP A 41 -36.13 -27.94 13.07
C ASP A 41 -34.61 -27.98 12.81
N LYS A 42 -34.03 -29.17 13.04
CA LYS A 42 -32.58 -29.40 12.95
C LYS A 42 -32.00 -29.08 11.57
N LYS A 43 -32.76 -29.37 10.50
CA LYS A 43 -32.30 -29.12 9.12
C LYS A 43 -32.24 -27.63 8.85
N ARG A 44 -33.30 -26.87 9.16
CA ARG A 44 -33.32 -25.43 8.96
C ARG A 44 -32.33 -24.69 9.86
N ARG A 45 -32.09 -25.18 11.09
CA ARG A 45 -31.07 -24.59 11.98
C ARG A 45 -29.65 -24.77 11.47
N ARG A 46 -29.32 -25.92 10.88
CA ARG A 46 -28.01 -26.12 10.24
C ARG A 46 -27.83 -25.18 9.07
N GLN A 47 -28.81 -25.15 8.16
CA GLN A 47 -28.77 -24.25 7.01
C GLN A 47 -28.64 -22.78 7.42
N LEU A 48 -29.39 -22.34 8.44
CA LEU A 48 -29.28 -20.98 8.95
C LEU A 48 -27.88 -20.70 9.51
N THR A 49 -27.27 -21.65 10.20
CA THR A 49 -25.93 -21.45 10.78
C THR A 49 -24.87 -21.31 9.67
N GLU A 50 -24.96 -22.11 8.62
CA GLU A 50 -24.09 -22.00 7.45
C GLU A 50 -24.29 -20.69 6.69
N ASP A 51 -25.55 -20.29 6.48
CA ASP A 51 -25.89 -19.03 5.79
C ASP A 51 -25.39 -17.80 6.58
N VAL A 52 -25.57 -17.82 7.91
CA VAL A 52 -25.05 -16.79 8.81
C VAL A 52 -23.52 -16.73 8.77
N ALA A 53 -22.84 -17.87 8.87
CA ALA A 53 -21.37 -17.92 8.81
C ALA A 53 -20.85 -17.40 7.47
N LYS A 54 -21.52 -17.72 6.36
CA LYS A 54 -21.18 -17.22 5.04
C LYS A 54 -21.38 -15.70 4.94
N LEU A 55 -22.53 -15.18 5.37
CA LEU A 55 -22.82 -13.74 5.34
C LEU A 55 -21.85 -12.94 6.21
N GLU A 56 -21.48 -13.45 7.40
CA GLU A 56 -20.49 -12.81 8.27
C GLU A 56 -19.10 -12.80 7.63
N ALA A 57 -18.68 -13.91 7.01
CA ALA A 57 -17.40 -14.01 6.32
C ALA A 57 -17.32 -13.09 5.09
N GLU A 58 -18.37 -13.05 4.26
CA GLU A 58 -18.43 -12.17 3.08
C GLU A 58 -18.38 -10.69 3.49
N MET A 59 -19.11 -10.30 4.54
CA MET A 59 -19.05 -8.93 5.06
C MET A 59 -17.65 -8.58 5.58
N GLU A 60 -17.05 -9.44 6.40
CA GLU A 60 -15.73 -9.17 6.98
C GLU A 60 -14.64 -9.10 5.91
N GLN A 61 -14.71 -9.99 4.91
CA GLN A 61 -13.82 -9.96 3.76
C GLN A 61 -13.94 -8.63 3.00
N LYS A 62 -15.17 -8.21 2.67
CA LYS A 62 -15.40 -6.92 2.01
C LYS A 62 -14.85 -5.74 2.81
N HIS A 63 -15.12 -5.71 4.12
CA HIS A 63 -14.61 -4.64 4.99
C HIS A 63 -13.08 -4.60 5.02
N LYS A 64 -12.43 -5.77 5.05
CA LYS A 64 -10.97 -5.87 5.00
C LYS A 64 -10.43 -5.36 3.67
N GLU A 65 -11.02 -5.75 2.55
CA GLU A 65 -10.63 -5.29 1.22
C GLU A 65 -10.81 -3.78 1.04
N GLU A 66 -11.89 -3.19 1.56
CA GLU A 66 -12.10 -1.73 1.53
C GLU A 66 -11.01 -0.99 2.34
N LEU A 67 -10.63 -1.52 3.50
CA LEU A 67 -9.52 -0.98 4.31
C LEU A 67 -8.16 -1.12 3.61
N GLU A 68 -7.91 -2.25 2.96
CA GLU A 68 -6.67 -2.46 2.20
C GLU A 68 -6.61 -1.55 0.96
N GLN A 69 -7.73 -1.38 0.25
CA GLN A 69 -7.83 -0.46 -0.89
C GLN A 69 -7.58 0.98 -0.47
N LEU A 70 -8.17 1.45 0.65
CA LEU A 70 -7.92 2.81 1.16
C LEU A 70 -6.42 3.04 1.47
N LYS A 71 -5.74 2.02 1.98
CA LYS A 71 -4.28 2.06 2.24
C LYS A 71 -3.45 2.01 0.96
N LEU A 72 -3.93 1.34 -0.08
CA LEU A 72 -3.25 1.26 -1.37
C LEU A 72 -3.43 2.55 -2.16
N THR A 73 -4.61 3.14 -2.21
CA THR A 73 -4.85 4.43 -2.89
C THR A 73 -4.04 5.57 -2.24
N SER A 74 -3.90 5.54 -0.91
CA SER A 74 -2.97 6.40 -0.14
C SER A 74 -1.50 6.23 -0.56
N LYS A 75 -1.06 4.99 -0.84
CA LYS A 75 0.32 4.69 -1.23
C LYS A 75 0.58 4.95 -2.72
N GLU A 76 -0.35 4.61 -3.60
CA GLU A 76 -0.24 4.82 -5.03
C GLU A 76 -0.14 6.31 -5.37
N SER A 77 -0.93 7.15 -4.71
CA SER A 77 -0.81 8.62 -4.83
C SER A 77 0.54 9.16 -4.34
N LYS A 78 1.14 8.55 -3.31
CA LYS A 78 2.51 8.89 -2.84
C LYS A 78 3.59 8.41 -3.81
N ILE A 79 3.45 7.21 -4.40
CA ILE A 79 4.43 6.67 -5.36
C ILE A 79 4.42 7.49 -6.65
N ASP A 80 3.24 7.86 -7.15
CA ASP A 80 3.11 8.70 -8.36
C ASP A 80 3.73 10.09 -8.13
N SER A 81 3.47 10.71 -6.97
CA SER A 81 4.14 11.95 -6.58
C SER A 81 5.66 11.79 -6.49
N VAL A 82 6.16 10.74 -5.85
CA VAL A 82 7.61 10.47 -5.76
C VAL A 82 8.22 10.26 -7.14
N ALA A 83 7.55 9.54 -8.05
CA ALA A 83 8.01 9.34 -9.42
C ALA A 83 8.08 10.65 -10.21
N VAL A 84 7.09 11.55 -10.04
CA VAL A 84 7.12 12.90 -10.63
C VAL A 84 8.25 13.75 -10.04
N ASN A 85 8.46 13.69 -8.72
CA ASN A 85 9.56 14.39 -8.05
C ASN A 85 10.94 13.87 -8.47
N ILE A 86 11.10 12.55 -8.66
CA ILE A 86 12.30 11.92 -9.19
C ILE A 86 12.50 12.29 -10.67
N SER A 87 11.44 12.31 -11.47
CA SER A 87 11.51 12.68 -12.88
C SER A 87 11.94 14.14 -13.06
N ASN A 88 11.52 15.03 -12.16
CA ASN A 88 11.96 16.44 -12.12
C ASN A 88 13.42 16.61 -11.63
N LEU A 89 14.05 15.57 -11.08
CA LEU A 89 15.51 15.50 -10.94
C LEU A 89 16.15 15.15 -12.29
N VAL A 90 15.73 15.90 -13.31
CA VAL A 90 16.28 15.89 -14.65
C VAL A 90 17.78 16.19 -14.56
N LEU A 91 18.55 15.18 -14.94
CA LEU A 91 20.02 15.14 -15.13
C LEU A 91 20.49 16.00 -16.32
N GLU A 92 19.62 16.79 -16.93
CA GLU A 92 19.96 17.70 -18.00
C GLU A 92 20.53 18.97 -17.35
N ASN A 93 21.81 19.26 -17.55
CA ASN A 93 22.55 20.43 -17.04
C ASN A 93 23.16 20.34 -15.63
N GLN A 94 23.64 19.17 -15.19
CA GLN A 94 24.58 19.08 -14.07
C GLN A 94 25.87 18.38 -14.50
N PRO A 95 27.06 18.89 -14.09
CA PRO A 95 28.30 18.17 -14.32
C PRO A 95 28.28 16.89 -13.48
N PHE A 96 28.77 15.78 -14.02
CA PHE A 96 29.01 14.57 -13.22
C PHE A 96 30.47 14.15 -13.33
N ARG A 97 31.02 13.72 -12.19
CA ARG A 97 32.40 13.27 -12.05
C ARG A 97 32.40 11.76 -11.95
N ILE A 98 33.01 11.11 -12.93
CA ILE A 98 33.25 9.66 -12.90
C ILE A 98 34.60 9.44 -12.23
N SER A 99 34.61 8.72 -11.10
CA SER A 99 35.83 8.26 -10.44
C SER A 99 35.94 6.75 -10.55
N LYS A 100 37.04 6.29 -11.15
CA LYS A 100 37.42 4.88 -11.25
C LYS A 100 38.71 4.69 -10.46
N ALA A 101 38.81 3.61 -9.68
CA ALA A 101 39.93 3.41 -8.75
C ALA A 101 41.32 3.54 -9.40
N ASP A 102 41.46 3.14 -10.68
CA ASP A 102 42.74 3.13 -11.41
C ASP A 102 42.84 4.19 -12.52
N SER A 103 41.95 5.19 -12.57
CA SER A 103 41.98 6.22 -13.61
C SER A 103 41.76 7.61 -13.03
N PRO A 104 42.45 8.65 -13.54
CA PRO A 104 42.14 10.02 -13.17
C PRO A 104 40.64 10.30 -13.38
N PRO A 105 40.01 11.06 -12.47
CA PRO A 105 38.58 11.32 -12.51
C PRO A 105 38.22 12.11 -13.78
N LEU A 106 37.23 11.64 -14.52
CA LEU A 106 36.71 12.31 -15.71
C LEU A 106 35.49 13.16 -15.32
N VAL A 107 35.50 14.44 -15.69
CA VAL A 107 34.35 15.33 -15.49
C VAL A 107 33.64 15.48 -16.83
N VAL A 108 32.35 15.18 -16.88
CA VAL A 108 31.50 15.37 -18.07
C VAL A 108 30.46 16.42 -17.75
N GLY A 109 30.28 17.40 -18.65
CA GLY A 109 29.37 18.52 -18.45
C GLY A 109 29.98 19.72 -17.72
N GLU A 110 31.29 19.99 -17.88
CA GLU A 110 31.97 21.18 -17.31
C GLU A 110 31.34 22.53 -17.73
N GLU A 111 30.53 22.55 -18.78
CA GLU A 111 29.75 23.72 -19.22
C GLU A 111 28.69 24.15 -18.19
N TYR A 112 28.30 23.26 -17.27
CA TYR A 112 27.22 23.51 -16.32
C TYR A 112 27.75 24.06 -14.98
N SER A 113 27.28 25.25 -14.57
CA SER A 113 27.73 25.95 -13.34
C SER A 113 27.23 25.36 -12.01
N LYS A 114 26.67 24.13 -12.01
CA LYS A 114 26.08 23.49 -10.82
C LYS A 114 27.09 22.56 -10.14
N HIS A 115 26.87 22.24 -8.86
CA HIS A 115 27.74 21.31 -8.12
C HIS A 115 27.70 19.90 -8.74
N PRO A 116 28.87 19.27 -8.95
CA PRO A 116 28.93 18.01 -9.67
C PRO A 116 28.48 16.82 -8.81
N LEU A 117 27.70 15.93 -9.41
CA LEU A 117 27.39 14.62 -8.82
C LEU A 117 28.59 13.67 -8.98
N ILE A 118 28.95 12.95 -7.91
CA ILE A 118 30.09 12.02 -7.92
C ILE A 118 29.57 10.60 -8.16
N LEU A 119 29.95 10.00 -9.29
CA LEU A 119 29.67 8.61 -9.61
C LEU A 119 30.95 7.78 -9.44
N VAL A 120 30.96 6.88 -8.46
CA VAL A 120 32.10 5.99 -8.17
C VAL A 120 31.84 4.63 -8.82
N TYR A 121 32.63 4.27 -9.82
CA TYR A 121 32.56 2.96 -10.46
C TYR A 121 33.61 2.03 -9.84
N MET A 122 33.17 1.13 -8.95
CA MET A 122 34.01 0.09 -8.38
C MET A 122 33.97 -1.16 -9.27
N ARG A 123 35.11 -1.49 -9.92
CA ARG A 123 35.25 -2.75 -10.64
C ARG A 123 35.30 -3.88 -9.61
N HIS A 124 34.17 -4.56 -9.42
CA HIS A 124 34.17 -5.81 -8.67
C HIS A 124 35.01 -6.85 -9.40
N ALA A 125 36.23 -7.08 -8.93
CA ALA A 125 36.98 -8.29 -9.25
C ALA A 125 36.40 -9.44 -8.41
N TYR A 126 35.20 -9.90 -8.75
CA TYR A 126 34.76 -11.22 -8.31
C TYR A 126 35.56 -12.24 -9.11
N GLY A 127 36.76 -12.55 -8.62
CA GLY A 127 37.41 -13.82 -8.94
C GLY A 127 36.53 -14.92 -8.38
N LEU A 128 35.82 -15.61 -9.26
CA LEU A 128 35.24 -16.92 -8.96
C LEU A 128 36.40 -17.81 -8.48
N GLY A 129 36.53 -17.98 -7.18
CA GLY A 129 37.36 -19.01 -6.59
C GLY A 129 36.69 -20.35 -6.84
N GLU A 130 37.21 -21.09 -7.81
CA GLU A 130 37.09 -22.54 -7.90
C GLU A 130 37.41 -23.17 -6.53
N HIS A 131 36.41 -23.75 -5.88
CA HIS A 131 36.60 -24.91 -5.00
C HIS A 131 35.29 -25.65 -4.77
#